data_AF-A0A484HJB8-F1
#
_entry.id   AF-A0A484HJB8-F1
#
_cell.length_a   1.000
_cell.length_b   1.000
_cell.length_c   1.000
_cell.angle_alpha   90.00
_cell.angle_beta   90.00
_cell.angle_gamma   90.00
#
_symmetry.space_group_name_H-M   'P 1'
#
loop_
_entity.id
_entity.type
_entity.pdbx_description
1 polymer ?
#
loop_
_entity_poly.entity_id
_entity_poly.type
_entity_poly.pdbx_seq_one_letter_code
_entity_poly.pdbx_strand_id
1 'polypeptide(L)' 'MIFDFKTAGVILALTAPFVLLTIWAVTSAARREFKSLGQKALWMLTASIPFVGFALYLIFGMRRGKKPGAQTD' A
#
# COMPACT_ATOMS: atom_id res chain seq x y z
N MET A 1 7.64 -1.14 -24.55
CA MET A 1 7.76 0.12 -23.79
C MET A 1 6.34 0.51 -23.36
N ILE A 2 5.89 0.14 -22.16
CA ILE A 2 4.45 0.12 -21.80
C ILE A 2 4.06 1.14 -20.72
N PHE A 3 5.00 1.98 -20.27
CA PHE A 3 4.67 3.13 -19.43
C PHE A 3 4.20 4.28 -20.33
N ASP A 4 2.93 4.20 -20.75
CA ASP A 4 2.22 5.31 -21.37
C ASP A 4 1.79 6.32 -20.27
N PHE A 5 1.83 7.61 -20.59
CA PHE A 5 1.40 8.68 -19.69
C PHE A 5 -0.07 8.49 -19.26
N LYS A 6 -0.92 7.90 -20.12
CA LYS A 6 -2.29 7.54 -19.74
C LYS A 6 -2.33 6.46 -18.66
N THR A 7 -1.55 5.39 -18.82
CA THR A 7 -1.47 4.31 -17.83
C THR A 7 -0.94 4.82 -16.50
N ALA A 8 0.10 5.66 -16.52
CA ALA A 8 0.63 6.30 -15.31
C ALA A 8 -0.44 7.20 -14.64
N GLY A 9 -1.16 8.01 -15.43
CA GLY A 9 -2.25 8.85 -14.93
C GLY A 9 -3.37 8.05 -14.26
N VAL A 10 -3.78 6.93 -14.85
CA VAL A 10 -4.80 6.03 -14.27
C VAL A 10 -4.31 5.41 -12.96
N ILE A 11 -3.07 4.91 -12.92
CA ILE A 11 -2.49 4.34 -11.70
C ILE A 11 -2.43 5.40 -10.60
N LEU A 12 -1.98 6.61 -10.90
CA LEU A 12 -1.90 7.70 -9.93
C LEU A 12 -3.30 8.10 -9.43
N ALA A 13 -4.28 8.28 -10.32
CA ALA A 13 -5.65 8.62 -9.94
C ALA A 13 -6.28 7.56 -9.04
N LEU A 14 -6.02 6.28 -9.31
CA LEU A 14 -6.55 5.18 -8.50
C LEU A 14 -5.81 5.04 -7.17
N THR A 15 -4.48 5.21 -7.13
CA THR A 15 -3.68 4.92 -5.92
C THR A 15 -3.52 6.10 -4.98
N ALA A 16 -3.45 7.33 -5.50
CA ALA A 16 -3.27 8.55 -4.71
C ALA A 16 -4.26 8.68 -3.54
N PRO A 17 -5.59 8.51 -3.70
CA PRO A 17 -6.51 8.64 -2.56
C PRO A 17 -6.22 7.60 -1.47
N PHE A 18 -5.87 6.36 -1.81
CA PHE A 18 -5.56 5.33 -0.81
C PHE A 18 -4.25 5.62 -0.08
N VAL A 19 -3.23 6.12 -0.78
CA VAL A 19 -1.96 6.53 -0.16
C VAL A 19 -2.21 7.67 0.81
N LEU A 20 -2.93 8.71 0.39
CA LEU A 20 -3.25 9.87 1.23
C LEU A 20 -4.07 9.46 2.46
N LEU A 21 -5.10 8.61 2.29
CA LEU A 21 -5.91 8.11 3.39
C LEU A 21 -5.11 7.25 4.37
N THR A 22 -4.17 6.45 3.88
CA THR A 22 -3.30 5.60 4.73
C THR A 22 -2.36 6.47 5.56
N ILE A 23 -1.71 7.46 4.94
CA ILE A 23 -0.86 8.43 5.66
C ILE A 23 -1.68 9.18 6.71
N TRP A 24 -2.88 9.64 6.32
CA TRP A 24 -3.78 10.33 7.23
C TRP A 24 -4.22 9.45 8.41
N ALA A 25 -4.60 8.20 8.15
CA ALA A 25 -5.03 7.26 9.19
C ALA A 25 -3.90 6.95 10.18
N VAL A 26 -2.70 6.68 9.70
CA VAL A 26 -1.53 6.40 10.54
C VAL A 26 -1.14 7.63 11.38
N THR A 27 -1.09 8.81 10.77
CA THR A 27 -0.76 10.05 11.50
C THR A 27 -1.84 10.42 12.53
N SER A 28 -3.11 10.22 12.19
CA SER A 28 -4.25 10.41 13.10
C SER A 28 -4.18 9.46 14.31
N ALA A 29 -3.93 8.17 14.08
CA ALA A 29 -3.77 7.19 15.14
C ALA A 29 -2.51 7.44 15.99
N ALA A 30 -1.40 7.87 15.39
CA ALA A 30 -0.16 8.14 16.10
C ALA A 30 -0.26 9.36 17.02
N ARG A 31 -0.87 10.45 16.52
CA ARG A 31 -1.00 11.74 17.22
C ARG A 31 -2.12 11.75 18.26
N ARG A 32 -3.10 10.84 18.19
CA ARG A 32 -4.16 10.75 19.19
C ARG A 32 -3.65 10.16 20.50
N GLU A 33 -4.11 10.78 21.58
CA GLU A 33 -4.08 10.21 22.92
C GLU A 33 -5.29 9.31 23.10
N PHE A 34 -5.07 8.13 23.66
CA PHE A 34 -6.12 7.16 23.95
C PHE A 34 -6.15 6.88 25.45
N LYS A 35 -7.32 6.48 25.95
CA LYS A 35 -7.52 6.22 27.39
C LYS A 35 -6.68 5.04 27.90
N SER A 36 -6.23 4.15 27.02
CA SER A 36 -5.36 3.04 27.35
C SER A 36 -4.41 2.72 26.20
N LEU A 37 -3.30 2.05 26.53
CA LEU A 37 -2.35 1.55 25.53
C LEU A 37 -3.02 0.56 24.57
N GLY A 38 -3.91 -0.31 25.07
CA GLY A 38 -4.63 -1.29 24.25
C GLY A 38 -5.52 -0.63 23.19
N GLN A 39 -6.20 0.46 23.54
CA GLN A 39 -7.01 1.21 22.58
C GLN A 39 -6.13 1.86 21.50
N LYS A 40 -4.97 2.41 21.86
CA LYS A 40 -4.00 2.95 20.89
C LYS A 40 -3.48 1.87 19.95
N ALA A 41 -3.11 0.72 20.50
CA ALA A 41 -2.61 -0.43 19.73
C ALA A 41 -3.65 -0.94 18.73
N LEU A 42 -4.92 -1.04 19.13
CA LEU A 42 -6.02 -1.45 18.26
C LEU A 42 -6.13 -0.52 17.04
N TRP A 43 -6.14 0.79 17.25
CA TRP A 43 -6.26 1.75 16.14
C TRP A 43 -5.03 1.81 15.24
N MET A 44 -3.82 1.67 15.80
CA MET A 44 -2.59 1.55 15.01
C MET A 44 -2.59 0.27 14.16
N LEU A 45 -3.10 -0.85 14.70
CA LEU A 45 -3.25 -2.10 13.96
C LEU A 45 -4.28 -1.96 12.83
N THR A 46 -5.42 -1.33 13.09
CA THR A 46 -6.44 -1.05 12.06
C THR A 46 -5.87 -0.16 10.96
N ALA A 47 -5.11 0.89 11.29
CA ALA A 47 -4.44 1.75 10.32
C ALA A 47 -3.39 1.00 9.48
N SER A 48 -2.94 -0.18 9.93
CA SER A 48 -1.95 -1.00 9.24
C SER A 48 -2.54 -2.00 8.23
N ILE A 49 -3.87 -2.18 8.20
CA ILE A 49 -4.57 -3.08 7.26
C ILE A 49 -4.15 -2.87 5.79
N PRO A 50 -4.00 -1.64 5.27
CA PRO A 50 -3.58 -1.41 3.88
C PRO A 50 -2.22 -2.05 3.53
N PHE A 51 -1.34 -2.27 4.52
CA PHE A 51 -0.04 -2.90 4.30
C PHE A 51 -0.11 -4.43 4.14
N VAL A 52 -1.22 -5.07 4.51
CA VAL A 52 -1.37 -6.53 4.38
C VAL A 52 -1.32 -6.96 2.91
N GLY A 53 -2.04 -6.25 2.04
CA GLY A 53 -2.01 -6.52 0.59
C GLY A 53 -0.61 -6.33 -0.01
N PHE A 54 0.13 -5.32 0.46
CA PHE A 54 1.52 -5.10 0.09
C PHE A 54 2.42 -6.26 0.52
N ALA A 55 2.29 -6.73 1.77
CA ALA A 55 3.06 -7.87 2.27
C ALA A 55 2.80 -9.14 1.46
N LEU A 56 1.52 -9.45 1.16
CA LEU A 56 1.16 -10.59 0.32
C LEU A 56 1.75 -10.49 -1.09
N TYR A 57 1.73 -9.30 -1.70
CA TYR A 57 2.35 -9.09 -3.00
C TYR A 57 3.85 -9.31 -2.97
N LEU A 58 4.56 -8.79 -1.96
CA LEU A 58 6.01 -9.00 -1.85
C LEU A 58 6.38 -10.47 -1.65
N ILE A 59 5.64 -11.18 -0.79
CA ILE A 59 5.92 -12.58 -0.47
C ILE A 59 5.61 -13.49 -1.66
N PHE A 60 4.44 -13.33 -2.27
CA PHE A 60 3.94 -14.27 -3.27
C PHE A 60 3.98 -13.76 -4.71
N GLY A 61 3.72 -12.47 -4.93
CA GLY A 61 3.52 -11.88 -6.25
C GLY A 61 4.81 -11.43 -6.93
N MET A 62 5.76 -10.86 -6.19
CA MET A 62 6.99 -10.28 -6.73
C MET A 62 7.83 -11.29 -7.52
N ARG A 63 7.81 -12.56 -7.12
CA ARG A 63 8.56 -13.64 -7.79
C ARG A 63 7.84 -14.26 -8.99
N ARG A 64 6.57 -13.90 -9.24
CA ARG A 64 5.74 -14.50 -10.29
C ARG A 64 5.73 -13.71 -11.61
N GLY A 65 6.29 -12.50 -11.64
CA GLY A 65 6.37 -11.69 -12.85
C GLY A 65 7.59 -12.05 -13.72
N LYS A 66 7.40 -12.20 -15.04
CA LYS A 66 8.49 -12.20 -16.02
C LYS A 66 8.68 -10.79 -16.57
N LYS A 67 9.93 -10.32 -16.71
CA LYS A 67 10.21 -9.05 -17.38
C LYS A 67 9.82 -9.18 -18.87
N PRO A 68 9.14 -8.19 -19.47
CA PRO A 68 8.91 -8.19 -20.91
C PRO A 68 10.27 -8.23 -21.63
N GLY A 69 10.50 -9.28 -22.42
CA GLY A 69 11.78 -9.49 -23.12
C GLY A 69 12.74 -10.50 -22.50
N ALA A 70 12.35 -11.24 -21.45
CA ALA A 70 13.04 -12.47 -21.09
C ALA A 70 12.78 -13.54 -22.19
N GLN A 71 13.52 -13.43 -23.30
CA GLN A 71 13.67 -14.50 -24.29
C GLN A 71 14.23 -15.72 -23.54
N THR A 72 13.41 -16.76 -23.42
CA THR A 72 13.92 -18.11 -23.22
C THR A 72 14.27 -18.61 -24.61
N ASP A 73 15.56 -18.79 -24.87
CA ASP A 73 16.06 -19.60 -25.97
C ASP A 73 15.50 -21.04 -25.90
#